data_AF-A0AA41SEW2-F1
#
_entry.id   AF-A0AA41SEW2-F1
#
_cell.length_a   1.000
_cell.length_b   1.000
_cell.length_c   1.000
_cell.angle_alpha   90.00
_cell.angle_beta   90.00
_cell.angle_gamma   90.00
#
_symmetry.space_group_name_H-M   'P 1'
#
loop_
_entity.id
_entity.type
_entity.pdbx_description
1 polymer ?
#
loop_
_entity_poly.entity_id
_entity_poly.type
_entity_poly.pdbx_seq_one_letter_code
_entity_poly.pdbx_strand_id
1 'polypeptide(L)'
;MEFFSKLLCNGFLVLVTLCFSSLPFLVLSDHGNRVDDQFTSNFSTNFLFGTASSAYQIEGAFRSDGKGVSNWDIFTHKSGKIIDESNGDISFDHYNRYLEDIELMDSLGVNSYRFSISWARILPRGRFGAINSGGIQFYNNLIDALLCKGIQPFVTLFHYDIPQELEDRYGSWLSPQIHIGIVVNCVWLEPLGDSLADKQATERALSFFSNWFLDPIMYGRYPAEMQDILGSSLPLFSENDKKKLQSGSDFIGINHYTSLYVKDCMFSSCPDGLGASRTEGF
;
A
#
# COMPACT_ATOMS: atom_id res chain seq x y z
N MET A 1 -20.98 -5.27 -13.21
CA MET A 1 -21.44 -5.93 -11.97
C MET A 1 -20.76 -7.28 -11.77
N GLU A 2 -20.57 -8.11 -12.80
CA GLU A 2 -19.93 -9.44 -12.66
C GLU A 2 -18.49 -9.42 -12.11
N PHE A 3 -17.65 -8.44 -12.47
CA PHE A 3 -16.27 -8.34 -11.95
C PHE A 3 -16.22 -8.17 -10.43
N PHE A 4 -16.93 -7.15 -9.90
CA PHE A 4 -17.04 -6.95 -8.45
C PHE A 4 -17.77 -8.11 -7.76
N SER A 5 -18.71 -8.77 -8.44
CA SER A 5 -19.36 -9.99 -7.94
C SER A 5 -18.39 -11.16 -7.84
N LYS A 6 -17.43 -11.33 -8.78
CA LYS A 6 -16.38 -12.36 -8.70
C LYS A 6 -15.42 -12.10 -7.53
N LEU A 7 -15.04 -10.84 -7.29
CA LEU A 7 -14.27 -10.46 -6.11
C LEU A 7 -15.02 -10.81 -4.80
N LEU A 8 -16.31 -10.46 -4.70
CA LEU A 8 -17.07 -10.64 -3.46
C LEU A 8 -17.56 -12.09 -3.23
N CYS A 9 -17.87 -12.86 -4.28
CA CYS A 9 -18.48 -14.20 -4.14
C CYS A 9 -17.48 -15.34 -3.93
N ASN A 10 -16.19 -15.15 -4.24
CA ASN A 10 -15.17 -16.20 -4.14
C ASN A 10 -14.20 -15.98 -2.96
N GLY A 11 -14.54 -15.12 -1.99
CA GLY A 11 -13.73 -14.88 -0.79
C GLY A 11 -12.47 -14.06 -1.03
N PHE A 12 -12.45 -13.16 -2.04
CA PHE A 12 -11.29 -12.30 -2.27
C PHE A 12 -11.17 -11.21 -1.21
N LEU A 13 -9.92 -10.96 -0.81
CA LEU A 13 -9.56 -9.97 0.19
C LEU A 13 -9.19 -8.64 -0.46
N VAL A 14 -9.73 -7.55 0.07
CA VAL A 14 -9.62 -6.20 -0.47
C VAL A 14 -8.65 -5.37 0.38
N LEU A 15 -7.57 -4.87 -0.22
CA LEU A 15 -6.44 -4.19 0.42
C LEU A 15 -6.23 -2.79 -0.19
N VAL A 16 -5.58 -1.82 0.47
CA VAL A 16 -5.26 -0.49 -0.11
C VAL A 16 -3.98 0.05 0.53
N THR A 17 -2.92 0.35 -0.21
CA THR A 17 -1.60 0.63 0.39
C THR A 17 -1.29 2.12 0.55
N LEU A 18 -0.69 2.48 1.70
CA LEU A 18 0.22 3.61 1.84
C LEU A 18 1.64 3.07 2.18
N CYS A 19 2.60 3.11 1.27
CA CYS A 19 4.03 2.82 1.49
C CYS A 19 4.93 4.03 1.13
N PHE A 20 5.77 4.49 2.06
CA PHE A 20 6.95 5.31 1.74
C PHE A 20 8.18 4.41 1.89
N SER A 21 8.86 4.07 0.79
CA SER A 21 10.25 3.63 0.87
C SER A 21 10.98 3.80 -0.47
N SER A 22 12.14 4.44 -0.40
CA SER A 22 13.19 4.34 -1.41
C SER A 22 14.51 4.13 -0.68
N LEU A 23 14.97 2.89 -0.61
CA LEU A 23 16.37 2.54 -0.33
C LEU A 23 16.74 1.36 -1.25
N PRO A 24 17.78 1.48 -2.08
CA PRO A 24 18.23 0.38 -2.92
C PRO A 24 19.06 -0.60 -2.09
N PHE A 25 18.68 -1.89 -2.08
CA PHE A 25 19.52 -2.96 -1.55
C PHE A 25 20.13 -3.76 -2.71
N LEU A 26 21.44 -3.98 -2.65
CA LEU A 26 22.18 -4.85 -3.54
C LEU A 26 22.13 -6.28 -2.96
N VAL A 27 21.48 -7.21 -3.66
CA VAL A 27 21.48 -8.63 -3.27
C VAL A 27 22.65 -9.32 -3.96
N LEU A 28 23.63 -9.78 -3.18
CA LEU A 28 24.64 -10.73 -3.63
C LEU A 28 24.08 -12.14 -3.41
N SER A 29 23.93 -12.91 -4.49
CA SER A 29 23.61 -14.33 -4.40
C SER A 29 24.90 -15.13 -4.28
N ASP A 30 25.09 -15.79 -3.15
CA ASP A 30 26.13 -16.81 -2.98
C ASP A 30 25.57 -18.16 -3.46
N HIS A 31 26.22 -18.78 -4.44
CA HIS A 31 25.86 -20.11 -4.92
C HIS A 31 26.36 -21.17 -3.92
N GLY A 32 25.64 -21.29 -2.80
CA GLY A 32 25.82 -22.35 -1.80
C GLY A 32 25.04 -23.62 -2.13
N ASN A 33 25.70 -24.77 -1.96
CA ASN A 33 25.18 -26.12 -2.23
C ASN A 33 23.83 -26.43 -1.55
N ARG A 34 23.03 -27.30 -2.19
CA ARG A 34 21.78 -27.89 -1.65
C ARG A 34 22.02 -28.44 -0.24
N VAL A 35 21.47 -27.74 0.75
CA VAL A 35 21.23 -28.27 2.09
C VAL A 35 19.88 -28.99 2.03
N ASP A 36 19.92 -30.31 2.16
CA ASP A 36 18.74 -31.16 2.31
C ASP A 36 18.31 -31.11 3.79
N ASP A 37 17.73 -29.97 4.20
CA ASP A 37 17.10 -29.83 5.50
C ASP A 37 15.58 -29.95 5.32
N GLN A 38 15.01 -31.01 5.91
CA GLN A 38 13.57 -31.11 6.15
C GLN A 38 13.14 -29.96 7.07
N PHE A 39 12.84 -28.80 6.49
CA PHE A 39 12.17 -27.70 7.16
C PHE A 39 10.75 -28.14 7.51
N THR A 40 10.55 -28.72 8.69
CA THR A 40 9.20 -28.80 9.26
C THR A 40 8.80 -27.39 9.65
N SER A 41 8.05 -26.73 8.77
CA SER A 41 7.51 -25.40 9.04
C SER A 41 6.66 -25.44 10.31
N ASN A 42 6.96 -24.57 11.28
CA ASN A 42 6.15 -24.38 12.48
C ASN A 42 4.85 -23.59 12.23
N PHE A 43 4.55 -23.28 10.97
CA PHE A 43 3.35 -22.56 10.59
C PHE A 43 2.16 -23.53 10.42
N SER A 44 0.95 -23.01 10.64
CA SER A 44 -0.28 -23.76 10.34
C SER A 44 -0.27 -24.19 8.88
N THR A 45 -0.89 -25.34 8.58
CA THR A 45 -1.07 -25.83 7.19
C THR A 45 -1.82 -24.83 6.31
N ASN A 46 -2.58 -23.91 6.91
CA ASN A 46 -3.34 -22.87 6.20
C ASN A 46 -2.64 -21.52 6.19
N PHE A 47 -1.37 -21.46 6.64
CA PHE A 47 -0.60 -20.22 6.61
C PHE A 47 -0.22 -19.86 5.17
N LEU A 48 -0.33 -18.58 4.86
CA LEU A 48 -0.09 -18.08 3.51
C LEU A 48 1.31 -17.48 3.40
N PHE A 49 2.11 -18.05 2.51
CA PHE A 49 3.39 -17.52 2.08
C PHE A 49 3.24 -17.04 0.64
N GLY A 50 3.60 -15.79 0.39
CA GLY A 50 3.29 -15.13 -0.87
C GLY A 50 4.27 -14.06 -1.26
N THR A 51 4.07 -13.57 -2.47
CA THR A 51 4.74 -12.38 -3.00
C THR A 51 3.74 -11.22 -3.10
N ALA A 52 4.25 -9.99 -3.19
CA ALA A 52 3.43 -8.79 -3.31
C ALA A 52 3.95 -7.85 -4.40
N SER A 53 3.04 -7.19 -5.10
CA SER A 53 3.33 -6.20 -6.14
C SER A 53 2.35 -5.02 -6.11
N SER A 54 2.57 -4.06 -7.01
CA SER A 54 1.60 -3.01 -7.34
C SER A 54 1.55 -2.74 -8.84
N ALA A 55 0.36 -2.35 -9.32
CA ALA A 55 0.05 -2.17 -10.73
C ALA A 55 1.04 -1.25 -11.44
N TYR A 56 1.21 -0.02 -10.95
CA TYR A 56 2.12 0.94 -11.59
C TYR A 56 3.59 0.50 -11.55
N GLN A 57 3.99 -0.24 -10.51
CA GLN A 57 5.37 -0.70 -10.37
C GLN A 57 5.73 -1.84 -11.31
N ILE A 58 4.79 -2.69 -11.77
CA ILE A 58 5.14 -3.88 -12.56
C ILE A 58 4.40 -4.04 -13.89
N GLU A 59 3.19 -3.50 -14.04
CA GLU A 59 2.34 -3.81 -15.20
C GLU A 59 2.91 -3.26 -16.51
N GLY A 60 3.32 -1.99 -16.52
CA GLY A 60 3.55 -1.29 -17.78
C GLY A 60 2.28 -1.13 -18.60
N ALA A 61 2.43 -1.15 -19.93
CA ALA A 61 1.33 -1.02 -20.89
C ALA A 61 0.44 0.18 -20.56
N PHE A 62 1.07 1.32 -20.23
CA PHE A 62 0.42 2.44 -19.55
C PHE A 62 -0.71 3.11 -20.35
N ARG A 63 -0.76 2.91 -21.67
CA ARG A 63 -1.82 3.38 -22.59
C ARG A 63 -2.49 2.27 -23.40
N SER A 64 -2.19 1.01 -23.11
CA SER A 64 -2.77 -0.13 -23.83
C SER A 64 -4.21 -0.37 -23.40
N ASP A 65 -5.00 -0.93 -24.31
CA ASP A 65 -6.36 -1.42 -24.08
C ASP A 65 -7.28 -0.45 -23.33
N GLY A 66 -7.19 0.84 -23.66
CA GLY A 66 -8.07 1.87 -23.12
C GLY A 66 -7.74 2.32 -21.70
N LYS A 67 -6.59 1.95 -21.12
CA LYS A 67 -6.13 2.49 -19.83
C LYS A 67 -6.01 4.01 -19.89
N GLY A 68 -6.55 4.68 -18.87
CA GLY A 68 -6.36 6.11 -18.63
C GLY A 68 -5.02 6.43 -17.99
N VAL A 69 -4.65 7.71 -18.04
CA VAL A 69 -3.43 8.23 -17.39
C VAL A 69 -3.67 8.38 -15.89
N SER A 70 -2.71 7.98 -15.08
CA SER A 70 -2.69 8.18 -13.63
C SER A 70 -1.88 9.42 -13.22
N ASN A 71 -1.99 9.83 -11.96
CA ASN A 71 -1.11 10.82 -11.34
C ASN A 71 0.38 10.47 -11.47
N TRP A 72 0.74 9.19 -11.33
CA TRP A 72 2.12 8.71 -11.45
C TRP A 72 2.64 8.76 -12.89
N ASP A 73 1.78 8.49 -13.88
CA ASP A 73 2.13 8.69 -15.29
C ASP A 73 2.54 10.17 -15.48
N ILE A 74 1.72 11.13 -15.04
CA ILE A 74 2.06 12.56 -15.16
C ILE A 74 3.30 12.96 -14.34
N PHE A 75 3.47 12.41 -13.15
CA PHE A 75 4.58 12.76 -12.26
C PHE A 75 5.94 12.30 -12.83
N THR A 76 6.02 11.04 -13.27
CA THR A 76 7.28 10.44 -13.75
C THR A 76 7.73 10.98 -15.10
N HIS A 77 6.81 11.47 -15.94
CA HIS A 77 7.16 12.13 -17.20
C HIS A 77 7.69 13.56 -17.05
N LYS A 78 7.74 14.12 -15.82
CA LYS A 78 8.35 15.42 -15.55
C LYS A 78 9.83 15.24 -15.25
N SER A 79 10.67 15.96 -15.99
CA SER A 79 12.12 15.90 -15.78
C SER A 79 12.52 16.30 -14.37
N GLY A 80 13.51 15.59 -13.79
CA GLY A 80 14.02 15.80 -12.45
C GLY A 80 13.11 15.32 -11.32
N LYS A 81 12.03 14.58 -11.62
CA LYS A 81 11.16 13.98 -10.59
C LYS A 81 11.57 12.58 -10.18
N ILE A 82 12.21 11.84 -11.08
CA ILE A 82 12.75 10.51 -10.83
C ILE A 82 14.27 10.61 -10.97
N ILE A 83 15.02 10.05 -10.01
CA ILE A 83 16.47 10.21 -9.91
C ILE A 83 17.21 9.76 -11.18
N ASP A 84 16.73 8.69 -11.81
CA ASP A 84 17.28 8.13 -13.05
C ASP A 84 16.47 8.50 -14.30
N GLU A 85 15.51 9.44 -14.17
CA GLU A 85 14.58 9.86 -15.22
C GLU A 85 13.72 8.72 -15.83
N SER A 86 13.61 7.58 -15.15
CA SER A 86 12.78 6.45 -15.60
C SER A 86 11.28 6.67 -15.35
N ASN A 87 10.44 5.83 -15.96
CA ASN A 87 8.99 5.85 -15.80
C ASN A 87 8.38 4.42 -15.79
N GLY A 88 7.07 4.34 -15.57
CA GLY A 88 6.32 3.09 -15.49
C GLY A 88 5.73 2.61 -16.81
N ASP A 89 6.17 3.14 -17.96
CA ASP A 89 5.49 2.91 -19.25
C ASP A 89 5.53 1.43 -19.68
N ILE A 90 6.68 0.79 -19.44
CA ILE A 90 6.94 -0.63 -19.71
C ILE A 90 7.15 -1.38 -18.39
N SER A 91 7.97 -0.82 -17.48
CA SER A 91 8.37 -1.50 -16.24
C SER A 91 8.85 -2.95 -16.49
N PHE A 92 8.32 -3.93 -15.76
CA PHE A 92 8.60 -5.37 -15.93
C PHE A 92 7.69 -6.05 -16.96
N ASP A 93 6.80 -5.28 -17.61
CA ASP A 93 5.86 -5.75 -18.62
C ASP A 93 4.91 -6.85 -18.14
N HIS A 94 4.57 -6.85 -16.84
CA HIS A 94 3.67 -7.84 -16.25
C HIS A 94 2.30 -7.87 -16.94
N TYR A 95 1.85 -6.75 -17.51
CA TYR A 95 0.60 -6.71 -18.27
C TYR A 95 0.57 -7.74 -19.41
N ASN A 96 1.69 -7.90 -20.11
CA ASN A 96 1.81 -8.86 -21.22
C ASN A 96 2.38 -10.21 -20.78
N ARG A 97 3.09 -10.25 -19.64
CA ARG A 97 3.89 -11.40 -19.20
C ARG A 97 3.40 -12.08 -17.92
N TYR A 98 2.21 -11.71 -17.41
CA TYR A 98 1.71 -12.23 -16.14
C TYR A 98 1.67 -13.77 -16.04
N LEU A 99 1.47 -14.49 -17.16
CA LEU A 99 1.53 -15.96 -17.16
C LEU A 99 2.93 -16.48 -16.80
N GLU A 100 3.99 -15.85 -17.30
CA GLU A 100 5.37 -16.21 -16.96
C GLU A 100 5.65 -15.92 -15.48
N ASP A 101 5.15 -14.78 -14.98
CA ASP A 101 5.31 -14.42 -13.57
C ASP A 101 4.56 -15.37 -12.63
N ILE A 102 3.40 -15.90 -13.05
CA ILE A 102 2.66 -16.93 -12.33
C ILE A 102 3.43 -18.26 -12.31
N GLU A 103 4.05 -18.67 -13.42
CA GLU A 103 4.90 -19.87 -13.44
C GLU A 103 6.10 -19.71 -12.49
N LEU A 104 6.67 -18.51 -12.39
CA LEU A 104 7.72 -18.23 -11.41
C LEU A 104 7.20 -18.37 -9.97
N MET A 105 6.02 -17.83 -9.66
CA MET A 105 5.38 -17.98 -8.35
C MET A 105 5.12 -19.45 -7.99
N ASP A 106 4.59 -20.22 -8.94
CA ASP A 106 4.35 -21.66 -8.78
C ASP A 106 5.68 -22.41 -8.52
N SER A 107 6.74 -22.09 -9.27
CA SER A 107 8.07 -22.69 -9.08
C SER A 107 8.72 -22.36 -7.73
N LEU A 108 8.39 -21.19 -7.15
CA LEU A 108 8.83 -20.78 -5.81
C LEU A 108 8.04 -21.50 -4.71
N GLY A 109 6.92 -22.15 -5.04
CA GLY A 109 6.06 -22.82 -4.08
C GLY A 109 5.25 -21.86 -3.19
N VAL A 110 5.04 -20.61 -3.63
CA VAL A 110 4.18 -19.67 -2.90
C VAL A 110 2.71 -20.03 -3.12
N ASN A 111 1.87 -19.82 -2.10
CA ASN A 111 0.46 -20.17 -2.12
C ASN A 111 -0.46 -18.94 -2.09
N SER A 112 0.10 -17.73 -2.13
CA SER A 112 -0.65 -16.48 -2.21
C SER A 112 0.09 -15.43 -3.03
N TYR A 113 -0.68 -14.55 -3.67
CA TYR A 113 -0.13 -13.42 -4.39
C TYR A 113 -0.96 -12.17 -4.12
N ARG A 114 -0.31 -11.14 -3.59
CA ARG A 114 -0.91 -9.82 -3.40
C ARG A 114 -0.56 -8.92 -4.58
N PHE A 115 -1.54 -8.41 -5.29
CA PHE A 115 -1.34 -7.42 -6.35
C PHE A 115 -2.29 -6.24 -6.16
N SER A 116 -2.11 -5.16 -6.93
CA SER A 116 -3.09 -4.07 -6.97
C SER A 116 -3.78 -3.97 -8.31
N ILE A 117 -5.01 -3.45 -8.30
CA ILE A 117 -5.74 -3.07 -9.51
C ILE A 117 -5.44 -1.61 -9.82
N SER A 118 -5.07 -1.33 -11.06
CA SER A 118 -4.95 0.04 -11.53
C SER A 118 -6.31 0.66 -11.73
N TRP A 119 -6.62 1.68 -10.94
CA TRP A 119 -7.91 2.37 -11.03
C TRP A 119 -8.10 2.98 -12.42
N ALA A 120 -7.07 3.65 -12.96
CA ALA A 120 -7.13 4.22 -14.30
C ALA A 120 -7.27 3.16 -15.42
N ARG A 121 -6.94 1.89 -15.15
CA ARG A 121 -7.16 0.79 -16.11
C ARG A 121 -8.61 0.32 -16.12
N ILE A 122 -9.30 0.33 -14.97
CA ILE A 122 -10.73 -0.06 -14.86
C ILE A 122 -11.67 1.10 -15.21
N LEU A 123 -11.36 2.30 -14.72
CA LEU A 123 -12.12 3.53 -14.90
C LEU A 123 -11.18 4.63 -15.40
N PRO A 124 -10.93 4.73 -16.72
CA PRO A 124 -9.95 5.66 -17.30
C PRO A 124 -10.16 7.13 -16.95
N ARG A 125 -11.41 7.52 -16.67
CA ARG A 125 -11.79 8.88 -16.26
C ARG A 125 -12.42 8.90 -14.86
N GLY A 126 -12.05 7.93 -14.02
CA GLY A 126 -12.71 7.67 -12.75
C GLY A 126 -14.23 7.50 -12.95
N ARG A 127 -15.04 8.15 -12.10
CA ARG A 127 -16.50 8.07 -12.17
C ARG A 127 -17.16 8.81 -13.36
N PHE A 128 -16.39 9.52 -14.19
CA PHE A 128 -16.91 10.35 -15.29
C PHE A 128 -16.80 9.67 -16.66
N GLY A 129 -16.30 8.43 -16.70
CA GLY A 129 -16.15 7.66 -17.92
C GLY A 129 -16.91 6.35 -17.89
N ALA A 130 -16.87 5.65 -19.03
CA ALA A 130 -17.28 4.26 -19.10
C ALA A 130 -16.26 3.35 -18.41
N ILE A 131 -16.73 2.18 -17.99
CA ILE A 131 -15.86 1.08 -17.56
C ILE A 131 -15.05 0.60 -18.76
N ASN A 132 -13.76 0.37 -18.56
CA ASN A 132 -12.91 -0.22 -19.57
C ASN A 132 -12.94 -1.75 -19.49
N SER A 133 -13.62 -2.39 -20.45
CA SER A 133 -13.74 -3.85 -20.52
C SER A 133 -12.40 -4.56 -20.72
N GLY A 134 -11.44 -3.94 -21.42
CA GLY A 134 -10.10 -4.52 -21.61
C GLY A 134 -9.36 -4.66 -20.28
N GLY A 135 -9.41 -3.61 -19.44
CA GLY A 135 -8.87 -3.65 -18.08
C GLY A 135 -9.52 -4.72 -17.20
N ILE A 136 -10.85 -4.85 -17.27
CA ILE A 136 -11.59 -5.89 -16.54
C ILE A 136 -11.16 -7.29 -17.01
N GLN A 137 -10.99 -7.49 -18.31
CA GLN A 137 -10.56 -8.77 -18.87
C GLN A 137 -9.16 -9.15 -18.41
N PHE A 138 -8.21 -8.21 -18.41
CA PHE A 138 -6.86 -8.45 -17.91
C PHE A 138 -6.86 -8.98 -16.46
N TYR A 139 -7.51 -8.28 -15.52
CA TYR A 139 -7.54 -8.73 -14.13
C TYR A 139 -8.33 -10.02 -13.92
N ASN A 140 -9.39 -10.26 -14.69
CA ASN A 140 -10.07 -11.56 -14.68
C ASN A 140 -9.11 -12.69 -15.11
N ASN A 141 -8.37 -12.50 -16.20
CA ASN A 141 -7.44 -13.52 -16.70
C ASN A 141 -6.29 -13.77 -15.72
N LEU A 142 -5.76 -12.72 -15.09
CA LEU A 142 -4.74 -12.82 -14.03
C LEU A 142 -5.27 -13.64 -12.86
N ILE A 143 -6.45 -13.29 -12.35
CA ILE A 143 -7.10 -13.98 -11.23
C ILE A 143 -7.38 -15.44 -11.57
N ASP A 144 -7.97 -15.71 -12.73
CA ASP A 144 -8.32 -17.06 -13.16
C ASP A 144 -7.05 -17.92 -13.29
N ALA A 145 -5.95 -17.35 -13.81
CA ALA A 145 -4.66 -18.04 -13.90
C ALA A 145 -4.03 -18.34 -12.53
N LEU A 146 -4.08 -17.40 -11.57
CA LEU A 146 -3.61 -17.62 -10.19
C LEU A 146 -4.39 -18.76 -9.52
N LEU A 147 -5.72 -18.74 -9.63
CA LEU A 147 -6.59 -19.77 -9.06
C LEU A 147 -6.33 -21.14 -9.70
N CYS A 148 -6.06 -21.21 -11.01
CA CYS A 148 -5.69 -22.46 -11.67
C CYS A 148 -4.40 -23.07 -11.12
N LYS A 149 -3.48 -22.26 -10.58
CA LYS A 149 -2.25 -22.71 -9.92
C LYS A 149 -2.41 -22.91 -8.41
N GLY A 150 -3.59 -22.71 -7.85
CA GLY A 150 -3.82 -22.79 -6.41
C GLY A 150 -3.16 -21.65 -5.62
N ILE A 151 -2.82 -20.54 -6.28
CA ILE A 151 -2.25 -19.35 -5.65
C ILE A 151 -3.40 -18.43 -5.23
N GLN A 152 -3.57 -18.18 -3.93
CA GLN A 152 -4.63 -17.35 -3.39
C GLN A 152 -4.39 -15.86 -3.72
N PRO A 153 -5.28 -15.21 -4.48
CA PRO A 153 -5.17 -13.79 -4.80
C PRO A 153 -5.60 -12.87 -3.64
N PHE A 154 -4.78 -11.86 -3.36
CA PHE A 154 -5.05 -10.77 -2.42
C PHE A 154 -5.04 -9.44 -3.19
N VAL A 155 -6.19 -8.77 -3.27
CA VAL A 155 -6.39 -7.67 -4.22
C VAL A 155 -6.33 -6.34 -3.51
N THR A 156 -5.37 -5.51 -3.91
CA THR A 156 -5.25 -4.13 -3.45
C THR A 156 -6.02 -3.19 -4.40
N LEU A 157 -7.10 -2.55 -3.98
CA LEU A 157 -7.92 -1.68 -4.86
C LEU A 157 -7.27 -0.34 -5.17
N PHE A 158 -6.39 0.13 -4.30
CA PHE A 158 -5.67 1.37 -4.52
C PHE A 158 -4.24 1.26 -4.02
N HIS A 159 -3.29 1.53 -4.92
CA HIS A 159 -1.87 1.55 -4.62
C HIS A 159 -1.23 2.75 -5.33
N TYR A 160 -1.70 3.95 -4.96
CA TYR A 160 -1.19 5.27 -5.36
C TYR A 160 -1.51 5.78 -6.75
N ASP A 161 -2.00 4.94 -7.65
CA ASP A 161 -2.24 5.26 -9.05
C ASP A 161 -3.68 5.76 -9.30
N ILE A 162 -3.93 7.01 -8.87
CA ILE A 162 -5.23 7.68 -9.04
C ILE A 162 -5.39 8.09 -10.52
N PRO A 163 -6.57 7.90 -11.14
CA PRO A 163 -6.83 8.47 -12.47
C PRO A 163 -6.58 9.99 -12.46
N GLN A 164 -5.75 10.48 -13.39
CA GLN A 164 -5.37 11.90 -13.47
C GLN A 164 -6.59 12.82 -13.58
N GLU A 165 -7.68 12.36 -14.19
CA GLU A 165 -8.95 13.11 -14.26
C GLU A 165 -9.51 13.48 -12.86
N LEU A 166 -9.28 12.67 -11.83
CA LEU A 166 -9.71 12.98 -10.46
C LEU A 166 -8.76 13.99 -9.78
N GLU A 167 -7.46 13.93 -10.09
CA GLU A 167 -6.49 14.94 -9.69
C GLU A 167 -6.87 16.31 -10.27
N ASP A 168 -7.10 16.37 -11.58
CA ASP A 168 -7.40 17.63 -12.29
C ASP A 168 -8.73 18.26 -11.82
N ARG A 169 -9.72 17.44 -11.45
CA ARG A 169 -11.04 17.94 -11.05
C ARG A 169 -11.13 18.36 -9.60
N TYR A 170 -10.44 17.63 -8.72
CA TYR A 170 -10.70 17.71 -7.29
C TYR A 170 -9.42 17.81 -6.44
N GLY A 171 -8.22 17.75 -7.03
CA GLY A 171 -6.98 17.59 -6.26
C GLY A 171 -6.93 16.25 -5.53
N SER A 172 -7.55 15.21 -6.11
CA SER A 172 -7.60 13.85 -5.56
C SER A 172 -8.07 13.80 -4.10
N TRP A 173 -7.23 13.31 -3.18
CA TRP A 173 -7.56 13.07 -1.78
C TRP A 173 -7.72 14.35 -0.94
N LEU A 174 -7.41 15.52 -1.51
CA LEU A 174 -7.72 16.81 -0.87
C LEU A 174 -9.23 17.11 -0.86
N SER A 175 -10.02 16.28 -1.54
CA SER A 175 -11.45 16.44 -1.73
C SER A 175 -12.23 15.31 -1.06
N PRO A 176 -13.28 15.61 -0.26
CA PRO A 176 -14.11 14.60 0.40
C PRO A 176 -14.95 13.74 -0.58
N GLN A 177 -14.81 13.94 -1.89
CA GLN A 177 -15.53 13.24 -2.94
C GLN A 177 -14.96 11.84 -3.24
N ILE A 178 -13.79 11.48 -2.68
CA ILE A 178 -13.10 10.20 -2.90
C ILE A 178 -13.09 9.36 -1.60
N HIS A 179 -13.42 8.06 -1.68
CA HIS A 179 -13.52 7.15 -0.52
C HIS A 179 -12.99 5.74 -0.86
N ILE A 180 -12.20 5.12 0.03
CA ILE A 180 -11.78 3.70 -0.06
C ILE A 180 -11.26 3.14 1.30
N GLY A 181 -11.08 1.81 1.44
CA GLY A 181 -10.53 1.09 2.63
C GLY A 181 -9.00 1.12 2.76
N ILE A 182 -8.36 0.34 3.68
CA ILE A 182 -6.94 0.55 4.08
C ILE A 182 -6.07 -0.72 4.33
N VAL A 183 -4.76 -0.57 4.14
CA VAL A 183 -3.61 -1.34 4.65
C VAL A 183 -2.60 -0.33 5.17
N VAL A 184 -2.05 -0.57 6.36
CA VAL A 184 -1.21 0.40 7.08
C VAL A 184 0.25 -0.03 7.06
N ASN A 185 1.13 0.91 6.68
CA ASN A 185 2.57 0.74 6.88
C ASN A 185 2.90 0.95 8.35
N CYS A 186 3.64 0.01 8.93
CA CYS A 186 4.02 0.04 10.33
C CYS A 186 5.55 -0.09 10.44
N VAL A 187 6.18 0.98 10.91
CA VAL A 187 7.57 0.98 11.35
C VAL A 187 7.55 0.68 12.85
N TRP A 188 8.43 -0.19 13.32
CA TRP A 188 8.58 -0.37 14.77
C TRP A 188 9.34 0.83 15.32
N LEU A 189 8.75 1.51 16.30
CA LEU A 189 9.35 2.67 16.93
C LEU A 189 9.79 2.29 18.35
N GLU A 190 11.09 2.31 18.58
CA GLU A 190 11.71 1.98 19.87
C GLU A 190 12.19 3.28 20.53
N PRO A 191 11.91 3.54 21.81
CA PRO A 191 12.50 4.69 22.49
C PRO A 191 14.04 4.59 22.50
N LEU A 192 14.73 5.71 22.22
CA LEU A 192 16.20 5.78 22.19
C LEU A 192 16.81 5.50 23.57
N GLY A 193 16.13 5.93 24.63
CA GLY A 193 16.54 5.73 26.00
C GLY A 193 15.38 5.41 26.93
N ASP A 194 15.71 5.02 28.16
CA ASP A 194 14.73 4.58 29.17
C ASP A 194 13.92 5.70 29.82
N SER A 195 14.18 6.96 29.41
CA SER A 195 13.55 8.14 29.97
C SER A 195 12.04 8.14 29.71
N LEU A 196 11.27 8.71 30.64
CA LEU A 196 9.83 8.90 30.42
C LEU A 196 9.57 9.76 29.18
N ALA A 197 10.44 10.73 28.90
CA ALA A 197 10.33 11.62 27.75
C ALA A 197 10.44 10.85 26.43
N ASP A 198 11.44 9.98 26.26
CA ASP A 198 11.62 9.19 25.05
C ASP A 198 10.48 8.19 24.85
N LYS A 199 9.99 7.57 25.93
CA LYS A 199 8.81 6.68 25.87
C LYS A 199 7.57 7.43 25.40
N GLN A 200 7.32 8.62 25.94
CA GLN A 200 6.22 9.47 25.48
C GLN A 200 6.42 9.97 24.05
N ALA A 201 7.66 10.22 23.61
CA ALA A 201 7.95 10.58 22.22
C ALA A 201 7.64 9.43 21.26
N THR A 202 7.94 8.18 21.64
CA THR A 202 7.56 6.99 20.87
C THR A 202 6.04 6.88 20.72
N GLU A 203 5.26 7.06 21.80
CA GLU A 203 3.80 7.04 21.73
C GLU A 203 3.26 8.12 20.78
N ARG A 204 3.79 9.35 20.87
CA ARG A 204 3.41 10.42 19.93
C ARG A 204 3.78 10.08 18.49
N ALA A 205 4.96 9.52 18.26
CA ALA A 205 5.40 9.13 16.93
C ALA A 205 4.51 8.02 16.35
N LEU A 206 4.09 7.03 17.16
CA LEU A 206 3.11 6.02 16.77
C LEU A 206 1.74 6.65 16.43
N SER A 207 1.28 7.61 17.24
CA SER A 207 0.05 8.38 17.02
C SER A 207 0.03 9.10 15.68
N PHE A 208 1.15 9.69 15.27
CA PHE A 208 1.28 10.37 13.97
C PHE A 208 1.68 9.45 12.81
N PHE A 209 1.85 8.14 13.06
CA PHE A 209 2.20 7.15 12.06
C PHE A 209 1.06 6.16 11.82
N SER A 210 1.11 4.97 12.41
CA SER A 210 0.12 3.91 12.19
C SER A 210 -1.22 4.21 12.86
N ASN A 211 -1.19 4.75 14.08
CA ASN A 211 -2.41 4.92 14.88
C ASN A 211 -3.31 6.04 14.35
N TRP A 212 -2.76 7.00 13.60
CA TRP A 212 -3.53 8.01 12.89
C TRP A 212 -4.66 7.37 12.05
N PHE A 213 -4.39 6.23 11.44
CA PHE A 213 -5.37 5.50 10.64
C PHE A 213 -6.04 4.35 11.38
N LEU A 214 -5.29 3.63 12.23
CA LEU A 214 -5.83 2.47 12.94
C LEU A 214 -6.85 2.87 14.02
N ASP A 215 -6.60 3.93 14.79
CA ASP A 215 -7.51 4.33 15.87
C ASP A 215 -8.89 4.75 15.36
N PRO A 216 -9.02 5.54 14.27
CA PRO A 216 -10.33 5.80 13.68
C PRO A 216 -11.07 4.54 13.27
N ILE A 217 -10.39 3.54 12.72
CA ILE A 217 -11.00 2.29 12.24
C ILE A 217 -11.42 1.39 13.39
N MET A 218 -10.57 1.29 14.43
CA MET A 218 -10.79 0.38 15.56
C MET A 218 -11.68 0.99 16.64
N TYR A 219 -11.58 2.30 16.86
CA TYR A 219 -12.19 3.00 17.99
C TYR A 219 -13.09 4.16 17.58
N GLY A 220 -13.17 4.51 16.29
CA GLY A 220 -14.02 5.60 15.79
C GLY A 220 -13.54 7.00 16.17
N ARG A 221 -12.27 7.16 16.58
CA ARG A 221 -11.68 8.43 17.01
C ARG A 221 -10.19 8.50 16.70
N TYR A 222 -9.66 9.71 16.55
CA TYR A 222 -8.21 9.91 16.41
C TYR A 222 -7.46 9.62 17.72
N PRO A 223 -6.14 9.36 17.66
CA PRO A 223 -5.29 9.24 18.85
C PRO A 223 -5.38 10.49 19.74
N ALA A 224 -5.23 10.32 21.05
CA ALA A 224 -5.31 11.43 22.01
C ALA A 224 -4.19 12.46 21.78
N GLU A 225 -2.98 11.99 21.52
CA GLU A 225 -1.80 12.83 21.28
C GLU A 225 -2.00 13.72 20.05
N MET A 226 -2.62 13.20 18.99
CA MET A 226 -2.93 14.00 17.80
C MET A 226 -3.95 15.09 18.11
N GLN A 227 -4.99 14.77 18.90
CA GLN A 227 -6.00 15.75 19.29
C GLN A 227 -5.39 16.87 20.12
N ASP A 228 -4.53 16.53 21.09
CA ASP A 228 -3.87 17.50 21.96
C ASP A 228 -2.89 18.41 21.19
N ILE A 229 -2.15 17.86 20.23
CA ILE A 229 -1.14 18.62 19.45
C ILE A 229 -1.77 19.46 18.34
N LEU A 230 -2.71 18.90 17.57
CA LEU A 230 -3.26 19.57 16.39
C LEU A 230 -4.47 20.45 16.72
N GLY A 231 -5.18 20.17 17.82
CA GLY A 231 -6.36 20.90 18.26
C GLY A 231 -7.37 21.10 17.12
N SER A 232 -7.71 22.35 16.84
CA SER A 232 -8.68 22.72 15.80
C SER A 232 -8.23 22.44 14.36
N SER A 233 -6.96 22.10 14.14
CA SER A 233 -6.44 21.77 12.80
C SER A 233 -6.78 20.33 12.40
N LEU A 234 -7.11 19.47 13.37
CA LEU A 234 -7.54 18.10 13.11
C LEU A 234 -9.05 18.09 12.78
N PRO A 235 -9.45 17.59 11.59
CA PRO A 235 -10.87 17.51 11.24
C PRO A 235 -11.66 16.66 12.23
N LEU A 236 -12.94 16.99 12.41
CA LEU A 236 -13.85 16.20 13.23
C LEU A 236 -14.61 15.20 12.36
N PHE A 237 -14.72 13.96 12.82
CA PHE A 237 -15.62 12.98 12.21
C PHE A 237 -17.07 13.40 12.40
N SER A 238 -17.83 13.46 11.31
CA SER A 238 -19.28 13.62 11.39
C SER A 238 -19.91 12.37 12.02
N GLU A 239 -21.14 12.48 12.52
CA GLU A 239 -21.89 11.32 13.03
C GLU A 239 -22.09 10.23 11.97
N ASN A 240 -22.10 10.61 10.69
CA ASN A 240 -22.17 9.67 9.59
C ASN A 240 -20.83 8.93 9.39
N ASP A 241 -19.70 9.62 9.54
CA ASP A 241 -18.38 9.01 9.42
C ASP A 241 -18.14 8.01 10.56
N LYS A 242 -18.51 8.37 11.80
CA LYS A 242 -18.42 7.46 12.95
C LYS A 242 -19.24 6.19 12.72
N LYS A 243 -20.46 6.30 12.18
CA LYS A 243 -21.29 5.13 11.83
C LYS A 243 -20.64 4.24 10.77
N LYS A 244 -19.93 4.81 9.80
CA LYS A 244 -19.19 4.02 8.81
C LYS A 244 -17.98 3.33 9.43
N LEU A 245 -17.25 4.01 10.32
CA LEU A 245 -16.09 3.44 11.01
C LEU A 245 -16.46 2.29 11.97
N GLN A 246 -17.70 2.27 12.48
CA GLN A 246 -18.21 1.17 13.32
C GLN A 246 -18.32 -0.18 12.62
N SER A 247 -18.22 -0.25 11.28
CA SER A 247 -18.22 -1.54 10.58
C SER A 247 -16.97 -2.37 10.87
N GLY A 248 -15.90 -1.75 11.40
CA GLY A 248 -14.64 -2.43 11.70
C GLY A 248 -13.94 -2.96 10.43
N SER A 249 -12.90 -3.76 10.66
CA SER A 249 -12.19 -4.51 9.61
C SER A 249 -12.10 -5.98 10.00
N ASP A 250 -12.24 -6.89 9.04
CA ASP A 250 -12.13 -8.34 9.29
C ASP A 250 -10.67 -8.75 9.59
N PHE A 251 -9.70 -8.00 9.06
CA PHE A 251 -8.27 -8.19 9.26
C PHE A 251 -7.53 -6.87 8.98
N ILE A 252 -6.25 -6.79 9.37
CA ILE A 252 -5.40 -5.63 9.09
C ILE A 252 -4.12 -6.14 8.45
N GLY A 253 -3.85 -5.69 7.22
CA GLY A 253 -2.55 -5.90 6.58
C GLY A 253 -1.51 -4.95 7.18
N ILE A 254 -0.35 -5.49 7.53
CA ILE A 254 0.79 -4.72 8.02
C ILE A 254 1.92 -4.83 7.00
N ASN A 255 2.34 -3.70 6.44
CA ASN A 255 3.63 -3.63 5.76
C ASN A 255 4.69 -3.24 6.79
N HIS A 256 5.65 -4.13 7.07
CA HIS A 256 6.74 -3.88 8.01
C HIS A 256 8.08 -4.12 7.32
N TYR A 257 8.99 -3.15 7.41
CA TYR A 257 10.28 -3.18 6.72
C TYR A 257 11.47 -2.89 7.65
N THR A 258 11.27 -2.08 8.69
CA THR A 258 12.36 -1.58 9.52
C THR A 258 11.87 -1.10 10.88
N SER A 259 12.83 -0.77 11.72
CA SER A 259 12.65 -0.21 13.06
C SER A 259 13.50 1.05 13.22
N LEU A 260 12.99 2.05 13.93
CA LEU A 260 13.67 3.31 14.20
C LEU A 260 13.73 3.58 15.70
N TYR A 261 14.81 4.22 16.15
CA TYR A 261 14.87 4.79 17.49
C TYR A 261 14.23 6.18 17.52
N VAL A 262 13.45 6.47 18.56
CA VAL A 262 12.76 7.74 18.76
C VAL A 262 13.30 8.44 19.99
N LYS A 263 13.63 9.72 19.85
CA LYS A 263 14.08 10.58 20.94
C LYS A 263 13.08 11.72 21.12
N ASP A 264 12.84 12.11 22.36
CA ASP A 264 12.12 13.35 22.62
C ASP A 264 12.94 14.58 22.20
N CYS A 265 12.36 15.38 21.31
CA CYS A 265 12.90 16.69 20.93
C CYS A 265 11.92 17.85 21.22
N MET A 266 10.77 17.55 21.83
CA MET A 266 9.77 18.56 22.17
C MET A 266 10.02 19.16 23.55
N PHE A 267 10.49 18.34 24.50
CA PHE A 267 10.72 18.74 25.89
C PHE A 267 12.17 18.51 26.34
N SER A 268 13.01 17.92 25.49
CA SER A 268 14.40 17.58 25.76
C SER A 268 15.33 18.16 24.69
N SER A 269 16.60 18.38 25.05
CA SER A 269 17.60 18.89 24.11
C SER A 269 17.96 17.84 23.05
N CYS A 270 17.76 18.21 21.77
CA CYS A 270 18.22 17.45 20.63
C CYS A 270 19.38 18.17 19.92
N PRO A 271 20.40 17.43 19.45
CA PRO A 271 21.36 18.00 18.52
C PRO A 271 20.64 18.37 17.22
N ASP A 272 21.07 19.46 16.56
CA ASP A 272 20.56 19.86 15.25
C ASP A 272 20.74 18.68 14.27
N GLY A 273 19.62 18.12 13.79
CA GLY A 273 19.60 17.01 12.85
C GLY A 273 19.60 17.49 11.40
N LEU A 274 20.00 16.62 10.47
CA LEU A 274 19.77 16.79 9.02
C LEU A 274 18.31 16.44 8.63
N GLY A 275 17.34 16.56 9.55
CA GLY A 275 15.98 16.05 9.40
C GLY A 275 15.25 16.63 8.18
N ALA A 276 14.43 15.83 7.50
CA ALA A 276 13.67 16.24 6.33
C ALA A 276 12.27 16.81 6.68
N SER A 277 11.84 16.72 7.95
CA SER A 277 10.54 17.21 8.41
C SER A 277 10.59 17.75 9.85
N ARG A 278 9.60 18.58 10.24
CA ARG A 278 9.46 19.11 11.63
C ARG A 278 9.28 18.02 12.69
N THR A 279 8.86 16.82 12.30
CA THR A 279 8.78 15.62 13.16
C THR A 279 10.12 14.91 13.33
N GLU A 280 11.11 15.20 12.47
CA GLU A 280 12.48 14.66 12.51
C GLU A 280 13.49 15.67 13.08
N GLY A 281 13.00 16.80 13.62
CA GLY A 281 13.81 17.84 14.24
C GLY A 281 14.30 18.91 13.26
N PHE A 282 13.81 20.15 13.46
CA PHE A 282 14.67 21.31 13.32
C PHE A 282 15.23 21.63 14.70
#